data_AF-A0A4U6BNY2-F1
#
_entry.id   AF-A0A4U6BNY2-F1
#
_cell.length_a   1.000
_cell.length_b   1.000
_cell.length_c   1.000
_cell.angle_alpha   90.00
_cell.angle_beta   90.00
_cell.angle_gamma   90.00
#
_symmetry.space_group_name_H-M   'P 1'
#
loop_
_entity.id
_entity.type
_entity.pdbx_description
1 polymer ?
#
loop_
_entity_poly.entity_id
_entity_poly.type
_entity_poly.pdbx_seq_one_letter_code
_entity_poly.pdbx_strand_id
1 'polypeptide(L)' 'MLKYFENVRLVRMADGKTYKLIRDLGLVKGGKGLRCHEAIMTFQLKLKPVSIHVPLSELISILSVAAARRSAA' A
#
# COMPACT_ATOMS: atom_id res chain seq x y z
N MET A 1 -11.32 19.16 15.12
CA MET A 1 -10.75 18.69 13.84
C MET A 1 -10.13 17.30 13.93
N LEU A 2 -9.24 17.02 14.91
CA LEU A 2 -8.56 15.71 15.02
C LEU A 2 -9.48 14.49 15.20
N LYS A 3 -10.60 14.64 15.91
CA LYS A 3 -11.63 13.58 16.03
C LYS A 3 -12.21 13.16 14.68
N TYR A 4 -12.16 14.04 13.67
CA TYR A 4 -12.61 13.67 12.33
C TYR A 4 -11.65 12.66 11.65
N PHE A 5 -10.49 12.34 12.20
CA PHE A 5 -9.63 11.30 11.64
C PHE A 5 -9.46 10.10 12.58
N GLU A 6 -10.23 10.05 13.67
CA GLU A 6 -10.32 8.84 14.50
C GLU A 6 -10.99 7.71 13.72
N ASN A 7 -10.39 6.52 13.78
CA ASN A 7 -10.83 5.29 13.10
C ASN A 7 -10.82 5.36 11.57
N VAL A 8 -9.91 6.15 11.01
CA VAL A 8 -9.64 6.16 9.58
C VAL A 8 -8.64 5.05 9.24
N ARG A 9 -8.94 4.30 8.18
CA ARG A 9 -8.08 3.24 7.67
C ARG A 9 -7.99 3.27 6.16
N LEU A 10 -6.84 2.84 5.66
CA LEU A 10 -6.61 2.66 4.23
C LEU A 10 -7.05 1.24 3.83
N VAL A 11 -7.93 1.14 2.82
CA VAL A 11 -8.43 -0.14 2.31
C VAL A 11 -8.13 -0.26 0.83
N ARG A 12 -7.60 -1.42 0.44
CA ARG A 12 -7.45 -1.82 -0.96
C ARG A 12 -8.78 -2.36 -1.47
N MET A 13 -9.24 -1.84 -2.60
CA MET A 13 -10.47 -2.29 -3.24
C MET A 13 -10.25 -3.59 -4.03
N ALA A 14 -11.35 -4.27 -4.37
CA ALA A 14 -11.33 -5.56 -5.06
C ALA A 14 -10.65 -5.50 -6.45
N ASP A 15 -10.64 -4.34 -7.09
CA ASP A 15 -9.95 -4.12 -8.37
C ASP A 15 -8.41 -4.15 -8.26
N GLY A 16 -7.89 -4.17 -7.03
CA GLY A 16 -6.47 -4.26 -6.71
C GLY A 16 -5.65 -3.01 -7.03
N LYS A 17 -6.24 -1.99 -7.67
CA LYS A 17 -5.59 -0.76 -8.15
C LYS A 17 -6.10 0.48 -7.42
N THR A 18 -7.34 0.43 -6.95
CA THR A 18 -7.98 1.51 -6.22
C THR A 18 -7.82 1.29 -4.73
N TYR A 19 -7.54 2.38 -4.04
CA TYR A 19 -7.45 2.44 -2.60
C TYR A 19 -8.40 3.53 -2.11
N LYS A 20 -9.02 3.27 -0.96
CA LYS A 20 -9.90 4.24 -0.30
C LYS A 20 -9.43 4.49 1.11
N LEU A 21 -9.41 5.76 1.48
CA LEU A 21 -9.33 6.18 2.86
C LEU A 21 -10.76 6.19 3.40
N ILE A 22 -11.08 5.28 4.31
CA ILE A 22 -12.41 5.15 4.88
C ILE A 22 -12.36 5.41 6.38
N ARG A 23 -13.45 5.97 6.91
CA ARG A 23 -13.67 6.00 8.35
C ARG A 23 -14.73 5.00 8.75
N ASP A 24 -14.45 4.18 9.75
CA ASP A 24 -15.45 3.30 10.35
C ASP A 24 -16.45 4.11 11.19
N LEU A 25 -17.74 3.94 10.91
CA LEU A 25 -18.85 4.55 11.66
C LEU A 25 -19.47 3.61 12.69
N GLY A 26 -19.02 2.36 12.75
CA GLY A 26 -19.50 1.34 13.68
C GLY A 26 -20.32 0.23 13.02
N LEU A 27 -20.95 -0.61 13.85
CA LEU A 27 -21.74 -1.76 13.39
C LEU A 27 -23.09 -1.33 12.82
N VAL A 28 -23.52 -2.01 11.76
CA VAL A 28 -24.84 -1.85 11.17
C VAL A 28 -25.86 -2.56 12.04
N LYS A 29 -26.95 -1.87 12.42
CA LYS A 29 -28.04 -2.49 13.19
C LYS A 29 -28.63 -3.67 12.42
N GLY A 30 -28.61 -4.86 13.02
CA GLY A 30 -29.10 -6.10 12.39
C GLY A 30 -28.18 -6.67 11.31
N GLY A 31 -27.06 -6.02 10.98
CA GLY A 31 -26.03 -6.57 10.11
C GLY A 31 -25.20 -7.60 10.88
N LYS A 32 -25.07 -8.83 10.36
CA LYS A 32 -24.26 -9.92 10.94
C LYS A 32 -22.75 -9.57 10.97
N GLY A 33 -22.35 -8.62 11.81
CA GLY A 33 -20.98 -8.11 11.89
C GLY A 33 -20.60 -7.08 10.81
N LEU A 34 -21.57 -6.63 10.00
CA LEU A 34 -21.32 -5.59 9.00
C LEU A 34 -21.02 -4.25 9.69
N ARG A 35 -20.05 -3.50 9.16
CA ARG A 35 -19.71 -2.16 9.61
C ARG A 35 -20.04 -1.13 8.55
N CYS A 36 -20.69 -0.05 8.94
CA CYS A 36 -20.84 1.14 8.11
C CYS A 36 -19.50 1.87 8.07
N HIS A 37 -19.14 2.35 6.88
CA HIS A 37 -17.97 3.20 6.70
C HIS A 37 -18.30 4.36 5.77
N GLU A 38 -17.65 5.50 6.02
CA GLU A 38 -17.67 6.68 5.17
C GLU A 38 -16.38 6.70 4.32
N ALA A 39 -16.49 6.92 3.01
CA ALA A 39 -15.31 7.11 2.16
C ALA A 39 -14.89 8.58 2.20
N ILE A 40 -13.73 8.86 2.78
CA ILE A 40 -13.17 10.22 2.85
C ILE A 40 -12.48 10.58 1.54
N MET A 41 -11.68 9.65 0.99
CA MET A 41 -10.93 9.90 -0.23
C MET A 41 -10.71 8.62 -1.02
N THR A 42 -10.71 8.72 -2.34
CA THR A 42 -10.41 7.61 -3.26
C THR A 42 -9.19 7.97 -4.09
N PHE A 43 -8.26 7.03 -4.23
CA PHE A 43 -7.07 7.20 -5.04
C PHE A 43 -6.71 5.93 -5.81
N GLN A 44 -6.11 6.11 -6.98
CA GLN A 44 -5.60 5.02 -7.80
C GLN A 44 -4.08 4.97 -7.68
N LEU A 45 -3.55 3.79 -7.36
CA LEU A 45 -2.11 3.59 -7.38
C LEU A 45 -1.66 3.32 -8.81
N LYS A 46 -1.13 4.34 -9.47
CA LYS A 46 -0.48 4.20 -10.78
C LYS A 46 1.02 4.08 -10.59
N LEU A 47 1.51 2.85 -10.46
CA LEU A 47 2.94 2.58 -10.50
C LEU A 47 3.43 2.87 -11.92
N LYS A 48 4.18 3.96 -12.09
CA LYS A 48 4.93 4.20 -13.32
C LYS A 48 6.27 3.47 -13.16
N PRO A 49 6.56 2.43 -13.96
CA PRO A 49 7.90 1.86 -13.98
C PRO A 49 8.87 2.95 -14.40
N VAL A 50 9.86 3.21 -13.57
CA VAL A 50 10.96 4.11 -13.89
C VAL A 50 12.06 3.24 -14.47
N SER A 51 12.38 3.45 -15.74
CA SER A 51 13.56 2.83 -16.36
C SER A 51 14.79 3.55 -15.84
N ILE A 52 15.50 2.93 -14.91
CA ILE A 52 16.81 3.40 -14.47
C ILE A 52 17.84 2.77 -15.42
N HIS A 53 18.49 3.60 -16.24
CA HIS A 53 19.58 3.14 -17.08
C HIS A 53 20.84 3.06 -16.23
N VAL A 54 21.23 1.85 -15.85
CA VAL A 54 22.50 1.57 -15.19
C VAL A 54 23.40 0.79 -16.14
N PRO A 55 24.71 1.10 -16.21
CA PRO A 55 25.65 0.31 -16.98
C PRO A 55 25.73 -1.11 -16.40
N LEU A 56 25.88 -2.11 -17.28
CA LEU A 56 25.94 -3.53 -16.91
C LEU A 56 27.04 -3.83 -15.88
N SER A 57 28.15 -3.10 -15.93
CA SER A 57 29.26 -3.20 -14.97
C SER A 57 28.85 -2.90 -13.52
N GLU A 58 28.00 -1.88 -13.31
CA GLU A 58 27.47 -1.56 -11.98
C GLU A 58 26.48 -2.62 -11.51
N LEU A 59 25.67 -3.16 -12.42
CA LEU A 59 24.71 -4.21 -12.10
C LEU A 59 25.43 -5.50 -11.63
N ILE A 60 26.50 -5.89 -12.32
CA ILE A 60 27.36 -7.03 -11.92
C ILE A 60 28.04 -6.75 -10.57
N SER A 61 28.50 -5.53 -10.34
CA SER A 61 29.13 -5.13 -9.07
C SER A 61 28.15 -5.21 -7.89
N ILE A 62 26.92 -4.71 -8.06
CA ILE A 62 25.87 -4.79 -7.02
C ILE A 62 25.50 -6.25 -6.72
N LEU A 63 25.33 -7.07 -7.76
CA LEU A 63 24.96 -8.48 -7.61
C LEU A 63 26.07 -9.30 -6.93
N SER A 64 27.34 -9.07 -7.29
CA SER A 64 28.48 -9.76 -6.65
C SER A 64 28.63 -9.40 -5.18
N VAL A 65 28.44 -8.13 -4.82
CA VAL A 65 28.43 -7.68 -3.41
C VAL A 65 27.25 -8.29 -2.65
N ALA A 66 26.05 -8.34 -3.24
CA ALA A 66 24.88 -8.95 -2.61
C ALA A 66 25.05 -10.46 -2.40
N ALA A 67 25.65 -11.17 -3.36
CA ALA A 67 25.97 -12.59 -3.25
C ALA A 67 27.02 -12.87 -2.17
N ALA A 68 28.08 -12.05 -2.11
CA ALA A 68 29.12 -12.17 -1.09
C ALA A 68 28.56 -11.98 0.33
N ARG A 69 27.63 -11.03 0.52
CA ARG A 69 26.95 -10.82 1.81
C ARG A 69 26.07 -11.99 2.24
N ARG A 70 25.53 -12.75 1.30
CA ARG A 70 24.73 -13.96 1.59
C ARG A 70 25.56 -15.19 1.96
N SER A 71 26.84 -15.23 1.58
CA SER A 71 27.74 -16.34 1.91
C SER A 71 28.41 -16.20 3.27
N ALA A 72 28.29 -15.03 3.91
CA ALA A 72 28.93 -14.71 5.20
C ALA A 72 27.96 -14.71 6.40
N ALA A 73 26.71 -15.14 6.20
CA ALA A 73 25.66 -15.33 7.22
C ALA A 73 25.22 -16.79 7.23
#